data_AF-A0A2N1V7F0-F1
#
_entry.id   AF-A0A2N1V7F0-F1
#
_cell.length_a   1.000
_cell.length_b   1.000
_cell.length_c   1.000
_cell.angle_alpha   90.00
_cell.angle_beta   90.00
_cell.angle_gamma   90.00
#
_symmetry.space_group_name_H-M   'P 1'
#
loop_
_entity.id
_entity.type
_entity.pdbx_description
1 polymer ?
#
loop_
_entity_poly.entity_id
_entity_poly.type
_entity_poly.pdbx_seq_one_letter_code
_entity_poly.pdbx_strand_id
1 'polypeptide(L)'
;MIKLYKSLFLNKRFYILISIITALFFIGQYIGFLFYVALSMLILFVGAVLYDIILLYVNKNRLEVSRELGGRLSNGDDNPIIIKVRNNADQNFDCIIIDEIPEQFQMRENEINFQIASKESLTLTYLLRPTERGEYKFSNINLFISSKVGLVQCKIVFQAEQSVVVLPSFLQLKKFAFLAISNRLDEYGVKKIRKRGRSLEFEQIKEYTTGDDYRAINWKASAKRSNLMINQYQDERSQNIINIIDKGRNMEMPFEGMSLMDYAINSSLILSNIAVQKHDNAGLITFSKEIDTIQLPSKKKTQISNLQHSLYTQKTDFQEPNYEKLFLALRHYIKQRSLLLIYTNFETVSNMKRNLKYIQAIAKYHVVVVIIFENTEISRILTEKAESKSEIYRKVTAEKYAQEKANIVELFNSMGIHTVLTKPNDLTVNTINKYLEIKSKRLV
;
A
#
# COMPACT_ATOMS: atom_id res chain seq x y z
N MET A 1 -21.76 36.63 20.19
CA MET A 1 -21.87 35.72 21.35
C MET A 1 -21.91 34.23 20.98
N ILE A 2 -22.71 33.77 20.01
CA ILE A 2 -22.83 32.32 19.66
C ILE A 2 -21.53 31.67 19.17
N LYS A 3 -20.64 32.42 18.48
CA LYS A 3 -19.32 31.91 18.05
C LYS A 3 -18.32 31.73 19.19
N LEU A 4 -18.44 32.50 20.28
CA LEU A 4 -17.52 32.43 21.42
C LEU A 4 -17.71 31.10 22.16
N TYR A 5 -18.95 30.75 22.49
CA TYR A 5 -19.32 29.50 23.19
C TYR A 5 -18.95 28.23 22.41
N LYS A 6 -18.98 28.25 21.08
CA LYS A 6 -18.56 27.08 20.27
C LYS A 6 -17.04 26.88 20.22
N SER A 7 -16.26 27.85 20.70
CA SER A 7 -14.79 27.84 20.63
C SER A 7 -14.09 27.81 21.97
N LEU A 8 -14.82 27.91 23.09
CA LEU A 8 -14.25 28.00 24.42
C LEU A 8 -14.58 26.74 25.22
N PHE A 9 -13.54 26.11 25.77
CA PHE A 9 -13.62 24.87 26.54
C PHE A 9 -13.00 25.10 27.92
N LEU A 10 -13.50 24.39 28.93
CA LEU A 10 -13.02 24.49 30.30
C LEU A 10 -12.07 23.32 30.58
N ASN A 11 -10.85 23.64 31.03
CA ASN A 11 -9.86 22.63 31.36
C ASN A 11 -10.15 21.98 32.72
N LYS A 12 -9.54 20.81 32.97
CA LYS A 12 -9.64 20.11 34.26
C LYS A 12 -9.27 20.99 35.46
N ARG A 13 -8.31 21.91 35.30
CA ARG A 13 -7.89 22.86 36.36
C ARG A 13 -9.04 23.79 36.80
N PHE A 14 -9.88 24.23 35.87
CA PHE A 14 -11.06 25.04 36.18
C PHE A 14 -11.99 24.30 37.12
N TYR A 15 -12.33 23.04 36.79
CA TYR A 15 -13.23 22.22 37.59
C TYR A 15 -12.66 21.88 38.97
N ILE A 16 -11.35 21.64 39.07
CA ILE A 16 -10.69 21.41 40.36
C ILE A 16 -10.78 22.66 41.24
N LEU A 17 -10.41 23.82 40.72
CA LEU A 17 -10.39 25.06 41.49
C LEU A 17 -11.79 25.51 41.92
N ILE A 18 -12.79 25.42 41.04
CA ILE A 18 -14.16 25.76 41.42
C ILE A 18 -14.74 24.77 42.44
N SER A 19 -14.36 23.48 42.38
CA SER A 19 -14.76 22.48 43.39
C SER A 19 -14.13 22.76 44.75
N ILE A 20 -12.85 23.19 44.78
CA ILE A 20 -12.18 23.60 46.02
C ILE A 20 -12.85 24.84 46.62
N ILE A 21 -13.12 25.86 45.79
CA ILE A 21 -13.79 27.10 46.22
C ILE A 21 -15.20 26.81 46.76
N THR A 22 -15.97 25.95 46.08
CA THR A 22 -17.30 25.56 46.56
C THR A 22 -17.24 24.78 47.87
N ALA A 23 -16.30 23.85 48.04
CA ALA A 23 -16.09 23.17 49.33
C ALA A 23 -15.72 24.15 50.45
N LEU A 24 -14.87 25.14 50.17
CA LEU A 24 -14.52 26.22 51.11
C LEU A 24 -15.74 27.05 51.52
N PHE A 25 -16.68 27.34 50.61
CA PHE A 25 -17.93 28.01 50.96
C PHE A 25 -18.80 27.18 51.91
N PHE A 26 -18.91 25.87 51.70
CA PHE A 26 -19.66 24.98 52.60
C PHE A 26 -19.06 24.94 54.01
N ILE A 27 -17.74 24.87 54.12
CA ILE A 27 -17.05 24.88 55.43
C ILE A 27 -17.14 26.28 56.06
N GLY A 28 -17.01 27.33 55.26
CA GLY A 28 -17.07 28.73 55.68
C GLY A 28 -18.41 29.14 56.31
N GLN A 29 -19.49 28.39 56.06
CA GLN A 29 -20.77 28.59 56.75
C GLN A 29 -20.66 28.36 58.27
N TYR A 30 -19.78 27.47 58.71
CA TYR A 30 -19.56 27.15 60.12
C TYR A 30 -18.42 27.97 60.73
N ILE A 31 -17.50 28.47 59.92
CA ILE A 31 -16.32 29.23 60.36
C ILE A 31 -16.23 30.54 59.55
N GLY A 32 -16.66 31.64 60.15
CA GLY A 32 -16.83 32.92 59.44
C GLY A 32 -15.59 33.45 58.71
N PHE A 33 -14.37 33.20 59.21
CA PHE A 33 -13.15 33.60 58.51
C PHE A 33 -12.99 32.88 57.15
N LEU A 34 -13.32 31.58 57.08
CA LEU A 34 -13.20 30.78 55.86
C LEU A 34 -14.18 31.25 54.77
N PHE A 35 -15.31 31.86 55.13
CA PHE A 35 -16.23 32.46 54.17
C PHE A 35 -15.58 33.62 53.40
N TYR A 36 -14.89 34.53 54.10
CA TYR A 36 -14.19 35.65 53.45
C TYR A 36 -13.00 35.18 52.61
N VAL A 37 -12.29 34.12 53.06
CA VAL A 37 -11.26 33.46 52.25
C VAL A 37 -11.86 32.91 50.96
N ALA A 38 -12.96 32.17 51.04
CA ALA A 38 -13.65 31.61 49.86
C ALA A 38 -14.10 32.71 48.89
N LEU A 39 -14.64 33.82 49.40
CA LEU A 39 -15.04 34.97 48.59
C LEU A 39 -13.85 35.62 47.88
N SER A 40 -12.71 35.81 48.57
CA SER A 40 -11.50 36.36 47.95
C SER A 40 -10.93 35.43 46.87
N MET A 41 -10.92 34.12 47.10
CA MET A 41 -10.50 33.12 46.12
C MET A 41 -11.43 33.09 44.91
N LEU A 42 -12.73 33.27 45.10
CA LEU A 42 -13.69 33.36 44.00
C LEU A 42 -13.43 34.59 43.11
N ILE A 43 -13.19 35.77 43.70
CA ILE A 43 -12.88 36.99 42.94
C ILE A 43 -11.58 36.80 42.14
N LEU A 44 -10.55 36.23 42.78
CA LEU A 44 -9.27 35.96 42.12
C LEU A 44 -9.42 34.92 41.00
N PHE A 45 -10.23 33.87 41.22
CA PHE A 45 -10.54 32.86 40.21
C PHE A 45 -11.26 33.47 39.00
N VAL A 46 -12.28 34.29 39.22
CA VAL A 46 -13.00 34.97 38.12
C VAL A 46 -12.04 35.90 37.36
N GLY A 47 -11.20 36.66 38.08
CA GLY A 47 -10.17 37.49 37.46
C GLY A 47 -9.17 36.69 36.63
N ALA A 48 -8.70 35.54 37.14
CA ALA A 48 -7.78 34.64 36.43
C ALA A 48 -8.43 34.02 35.18
N VAL A 49 -9.70 33.63 35.24
CA VAL A 49 -10.45 33.11 34.08
C VAL A 49 -10.60 34.19 33.01
N LEU A 50 -10.99 35.41 33.39
CA LEU A 50 -11.10 36.53 32.44
C LEU A 50 -9.75 36.88 31.81
N TYR A 51 -8.69 36.91 32.61
CA TYR A 51 -7.33 37.12 32.13
C TYR A 51 -6.91 36.03 31.11
N ASP A 52 -7.14 34.76 31.44
CA ASP A 52 -6.82 33.62 30.57
C ASP A 52 -7.60 33.69 29.23
N ILE A 53 -8.89 34.03 29.27
CA ILE A 53 -9.71 34.23 28.07
C ILE A 53 -9.15 35.36 27.19
N ILE A 54 -8.86 36.52 27.78
CA ILE A 54 -8.34 37.68 27.03
C ILE A 54 -7.01 37.31 26.37
N LEU A 55 -6.11 36.67 27.12
CA LEU A 55 -4.81 36.24 26.65
C LEU A 55 -4.91 35.31 25.43
N LEU A 56 -5.83 34.34 25.46
CA LEU A 56 -6.04 33.40 24.35
C LEU A 56 -6.69 34.09 23.13
N TYR A 57 -7.71 34.92 23.32
CA TYR A 57 -8.43 35.54 22.19
C TYR A 57 -7.65 36.67 21.51
N VAL A 58 -6.79 37.39 22.23
CA VAL A 58 -5.89 38.41 21.64
C VAL A 58 -4.82 37.76 20.77
N ASN A 59 -4.29 36.60 21.19
CA ASN A 59 -3.20 35.92 20.50
C ASN A 59 -3.65 34.87 19.47
N LYS A 60 -4.94 34.51 19.44
CA LYS A 60 -5.50 33.49 18.52
C LYS A 60 -5.12 33.71 17.06
N ASN A 61 -5.15 34.95 16.58
CA ASN A 61 -4.85 35.27 15.18
C ASN A 61 -3.33 35.35 14.89
N ARG A 62 -2.48 35.15 15.89
CA ARG A 62 -1.01 35.12 15.74
C ARG A 62 -0.47 33.70 15.59
N LEU A 63 -1.34 32.70 15.51
CA LEU A 63 -0.98 31.32 15.24
C LEU A 63 -1.32 30.99 13.79
N GLU A 64 -0.36 30.38 13.10
CA GLU A 64 -0.52 29.89 11.74
C GLU A 64 -0.36 28.39 11.74
N VAL A 65 -1.30 27.68 11.11
CA VAL A 65 -1.24 26.24 10.91
C VAL A 65 -1.52 25.93 9.44
N SER A 66 -0.69 25.10 8.83
CA SER A 66 -0.89 24.60 7.48
C SER A 66 -0.62 23.10 7.40
N ARG A 67 -1.34 22.43 6.50
CA ARG A 67 -1.13 21.03 6.15
C ARG A 67 -0.44 20.94 4.80
N GLU A 68 0.65 20.18 4.78
CA GLU A 68 1.35 19.80 3.56
C GLU A 68 1.06 18.33 3.27
N LEU A 69 0.23 18.11 2.25
CA LEU A 69 0.00 16.79 1.67
C LEU A 69 1.02 16.55 0.56
N GLY A 70 1.49 15.32 0.44
CA GLY A 70 2.11 14.89 -0.81
C GLY A 70 1.10 15.03 -1.96
N GLY A 71 1.56 15.33 -3.18
CA GLY A 71 0.64 15.48 -4.32
C GLY A 71 -0.20 14.23 -4.62
N ARG A 72 0.18 13.07 -4.07
CA ARG A 72 -0.50 11.77 -4.16
C ARG A 72 -0.17 10.91 -2.93
N LEU A 73 -1.10 10.04 -2.53
CA LEU A 73 -0.91 9.04 -1.47
C LEU A 73 -0.79 7.63 -2.08
N SER A 74 -0.15 6.72 -1.34
CA SER A 74 0.18 5.37 -1.79
C SER A 74 -0.72 4.36 -1.08
N ASN A 75 -1.49 3.59 -1.83
CA ASN A 75 -2.39 2.58 -1.28
C ASN A 75 -1.60 1.50 -0.53
N GLY A 76 -2.03 1.18 0.69
CA GLY A 76 -1.44 0.15 1.52
C GLY A 76 -0.14 0.50 2.21
N ASP A 77 0.40 1.69 1.99
CA ASP A 77 1.66 2.16 2.59
C ASP A 77 1.39 3.28 3.61
N ASP A 78 2.31 3.46 4.55
CA ASP A 78 2.29 4.60 5.47
C ASP A 78 2.74 5.87 4.75
N ASN A 79 1.84 6.86 4.66
CA ASN A 79 2.10 8.14 4.02
C ASN A 79 2.30 9.22 5.08
N PRO A 80 3.42 9.95 5.08
CA PRO A 80 3.64 11.04 6.02
C PRO A 80 2.79 12.26 5.65
N ILE A 81 2.00 12.72 6.62
CA ILE A 81 1.27 13.98 6.55
C ILE A 81 1.96 14.99 7.46
N ILE A 82 2.30 16.14 6.91
CA ILE A 82 3.09 17.16 7.62
C ILE A 82 2.17 18.32 8.00
N ILE A 83 2.17 18.67 9.29
CA ILE A 83 1.50 19.87 9.81
C ILE A 83 2.56 20.85 10.28
N LYS A 84 2.58 22.04 9.69
CA LYS A 84 3.45 23.15 10.09
C LYS A 84 2.68 24.09 10.99
N VAL A 85 3.24 24.37 12.16
CA VAL A 85 2.67 25.28 13.16
C VAL A 85 3.67 26.39 13.40
N ARG A 86 3.21 27.64 13.37
CA ARG A 86 4.02 28.81 13.69
C ARG A 86 3.30 29.67 14.72
N ASN A 87 4.03 30.04 15.76
CA ASN A 87 3.55 30.93 16.81
C ASN A 87 4.20 32.31 16.67
N ASN A 88 3.47 33.29 16.15
CA ASN A 88 3.93 34.67 16.06
C ASN A 88 3.57 35.48 17.32
N ALA A 89 2.96 34.88 18.35
CA ALA A 89 2.71 35.56 19.61
C ALA A 89 3.96 35.66 20.47
N ASP A 90 3.90 36.53 21.48
CA ASP A 90 4.99 36.77 22.44
C ASP A 90 4.82 35.87 23.69
N GLN A 91 4.10 34.76 23.54
CA GLN A 91 3.73 33.84 24.62
C GLN A 91 3.80 32.39 24.17
N ASN A 92 3.97 31.48 25.14
CA ASN A 92 3.98 30.04 24.93
C ASN A 92 2.57 29.47 25.08
N PHE A 93 2.26 28.43 24.32
CA PHE A 93 0.98 27.73 24.39
C PHE A 93 1.17 26.22 24.51
N ASP A 94 0.31 25.60 25.32
CA ASP A 94 0.05 24.17 25.28
C ASP A 94 -1.03 23.92 24.22
N CYS A 95 -0.72 23.07 23.24
CA CYS A 95 -1.50 22.91 22.03
C CYS A 95 -1.96 21.46 21.83
N ILE A 96 -3.18 21.30 21.34
CA ILE A 96 -3.72 20.03 20.84
C ILE A 96 -4.16 20.28 19.40
N ILE A 97 -3.64 19.52 18.45
CA ILE A 97 -4.09 19.55 17.06
C ILE A 97 -4.92 18.31 16.76
N ILE A 98 -6.06 18.53 16.12
CA ILE A 98 -6.91 17.51 15.51
C ILE A 98 -7.04 17.85 14.04
N ASP A 99 -6.48 17.00 13.18
CA ASP A 99 -6.65 17.08 11.74
C ASP A 99 -7.93 16.33 11.33
N GLU A 100 -8.86 17.00 10.64
CA GLU A 100 -10.07 16.35 10.13
C GLU A 100 -9.71 15.52 8.89
N ILE A 101 -9.25 14.30 9.15
CA ILE A 101 -8.95 13.31 8.13
C ILE A 101 -10.25 12.77 7.49
N PRO A 102 -10.17 12.21 6.28
CA PRO A 102 -11.33 11.60 5.63
C PRO A 102 -11.98 10.48 6.45
N GLU A 103 -13.30 10.37 6.40
CA GLU A 103 -14.10 9.43 7.21
C GLU A 103 -13.71 7.96 6.98
N GLN A 104 -13.24 7.63 5.78
CA GLN A 104 -12.82 6.27 5.38
C GLN A 104 -11.73 5.69 6.27
N PHE A 105 -10.91 6.53 6.90
CA PHE A 105 -9.83 6.07 7.78
C PHE A 105 -10.32 5.63 9.16
N GLN A 106 -11.49 6.09 9.60
CA GLN A 106 -12.09 5.76 10.90
C GLN A 106 -11.14 5.89 12.11
N MET A 107 -10.12 6.73 12.00
CA MET A 107 -9.05 6.84 12.98
C MET A 107 -9.57 7.66 14.17
N ARG A 108 -9.66 7.02 15.35
CA ARG A 108 -10.28 7.61 16.55
C ARG A 108 -9.33 8.45 17.39
N GLU A 109 -8.03 8.20 17.29
CA GLU A 109 -6.98 8.81 18.11
C GLU A 109 -6.07 9.69 17.24
N ASN A 110 -6.58 10.85 16.81
CA ASN A 110 -5.86 11.79 15.94
C ASN A 110 -5.46 13.08 16.65
N GLU A 111 -5.31 13.01 17.97
CA GLU A 111 -4.92 14.14 18.81
C GLU A 111 -3.39 14.20 18.94
N ILE A 112 -2.81 15.32 18.49
CA ILE A 112 -1.38 15.57 18.62
C ILE A 112 -1.18 16.67 19.65
N ASN A 113 -0.65 16.29 20.82
CA ASN A 113 -0.30 17.19 21.91
C ASN A 113 1.13 17.70 21.76
N PHE A 114 1.34 19.02 21.87
CA PHE A 114 2.67 19.63 21.81
C PHE A 114 2.68 20.98 22.54
N GLN A 115 3.88 21.48 22.83
CA GLN A 115 4.08 22.84 23.32
C GLN A 115 4.75 23.66 22.22
N ILE A 116 4.38 24.93 22.12
CA ILE A 116 5.04 25.86 21.19
C ILE A 116 5.42 27.14 21.92
N ALA A 117 6.70 27.48 21.85
CA ALA A 117 7.26 28.68 22.45
C ALA A 117 6.92 29.93 21.62
N SER A 118 7.07 31.09 22.26
CA SER A 118 6.99 32.39 21.61
C SER A 118 7.92 32.46 20.39
N LYS A 119 7.43 32.93 19.24
CA LYS A 119 8.16 33.07 17.97
C LYS A 119 8.72 31.76 17.39
N GLU A 120 8.28 30.59 17.88
CA GLU A 120 8.74 29.30 17.40
C GLU A 120 7.96 28.83 16.15
N SER A 121 8.60 28.00 15.33
CA SER A 121 7.94 27.23 14.27
C SER A 121 8.26 25.76 14.44
N LEU A 122 7.23 24.91 14.45
CA LEU A 122 7.33 23.48 14.70
C LEU A 122 6.70 22.70 13.54
N THR A 123 7.29 21.55 13.21
CA THR A 123 6.76 20.64 12.18
C THR A 123 6.38 19.32 12.83
N LEU A 124 5.09 18.99 12.77
CA LEU A 124 4.52 17.73 13.24
C LEU A 124 4.34 16.81 12.04
N THR A 125 4.55 15.51 12.25
CA THR A 125 4.32 14.50 11.20
C THR A 125 3.57 13.33 11.81
N TYR A 126 2.49 12.93 11.16
CA TYR A 126 1.77 11.69 11.47
C TYR A 126 1.67 10.83 10.21
N LEU A 127 1.48 9.52 10.40
CA LEU A 127 1.40 8.55 9.31
C LEU A 127 -0.04 8.18 9.04
N LEU A 128 -0.40 8.09 7.76
CA LEU A 128 -1.73 7.71 7.29
C LEU A 128 -1.63 6.59 6.25
N ARG A 129 -2.32 5.47 6.49
CA ARG A 129 -2.30 4.29 5.62
C ARG A 129 -3.67 4.10 4.93
N PRO A 130 -3.85 4.60 3.69
CA PRO A 130 -5.08 4.38 2.94
C PRO A 130 -5.15 2.93 2.49
N THR A 131 -6.30 2.30 2.69
CA THR A 131 -6.53 0.91 2.30
C THR A 131 -7.39 0.79 1.05
N GLU A 132 -8.07 1.87 0.64
CA GLU A 132 -8.84 1.92 -0.60
C GLU A 132 -8.25 2.96 -1.55
N ARG A 133 -8.22 2.64 -2.85
CA ARG A 133 -7.86 3.62 -3.89
C ARG A 133 -9.02 4.57 -4.17
N GLY A 134 -8.67 5.82 -4.47
CA GLY A 134 -9.65 6.83 -4.87
C GLY A 134 -9.19 8.24 -4.55
N GLU A 135 -10.14 9.16 -4.53
CA GLU A 135 -9.92 10.53 -4.08
C GLU A 135 -10.38 10.67 -2.62
N TYR A 136 -9.53 11.29 -1.82
CA TYR A 136 -9.75 11.53 -0.40
C TYR A 136 -9.78 13.02 -0.16
N LYS A 137 -10.82 13.49 0.53
CA LYS A 137 -10.99 14.89 0.90
C LYS A 137 -10.68 15.08 2.37
N PHE A 138 -9.58 15.77 2.65
CA PHE A 138 -9.29 16.23 4.00
C PHE A 138 -10.01 17.54 4.27
N SER A 139 -10.50 17.69 5.51
CA SER A 139 -11.23 18.88 5.94
C SER A 139 -10.31 19.83 6.71
N ASN A 140 -10.82 20.52 7.73
CA ASN A 140 -10.11 21.60 8.41
C ASN A 140 -9.17 21.09 9.51
N ILE A 141 -8.25 21.94 9.93
CA ILE A 141 -7.40 21.64 11.09
C ILE A 141 -7.97 22.38 12.29
N ASN A 142 -8.21 21.65 13.37
CA ASN A 142 -8.67 22.18 14.64
C ASN A 142 -7.48 22.26 15.61
N LEU A 143 -7.07 23.48 15.96
CA LEU A 143 -6.06 23.73 16.98
C LEU A 143 -6.75 24.17 18.27
N PHE A 144 -6.43 23.53 19.37
CA PHE A 144 -6.85 23.94 20.70
C PHE A 144 -5.65 24.46 21.47
N ILE A 145 -5.72 25.69 21.95
CA ILE A 145 -4.64 26.33 22.70
C ILE A 145 -5.04 26.57 24.16
N SER A 146 -4.10 26.32 25.07
CA SER A 146 -4.18 26.69 26.48
C SER A 146 -2.96 27.53 26.85
N SER A 147 -3.15 28.51 27.74
CA SER A 147 -2.03 29.26 28.31
C SER A 147 -1.40 28.49 29.48
N LYS A 148 -0.31 29.02 30.05
CA LYS A 148 0.27 28.47 31.29
C LYS A 148 -0.71 28.47 32.48
N VAL A 149 -1.66 29.41 32.51
CA VAL A 149 -2.75 29.45 33.51
C VAL A 149 -3.62 28.21 33.36
N GLY A 150 -4.02 27.90 32.12
CA GLY A 150 -4.63 26.64 31.73
C GLY A 150 -6.00 26.40 32.38
N LEU A 151 -6.74 27.46 32.68
CA LEU A 151 -8.13 27.39 33.16
C LEU A 151 -9.08 27.19 31.99
N VAL A 152 -8.78 27.84 30.87
CA VAL A 152 -9.59 27.83 29.65
C VAL A 152 -8.76 27.34 28.48
N GLN A 153 -9.44 26.71 27.53
CA GLN A 153 -8.89 26.28 26.25
C GLN A 153 -9.70 26.92 25.11
N CYS A 154 -9.00 27.40 24.08
CA CYS A 154 -9.62 28.04 22.92
C CYS A 154 -9.39 27.21 21.65
N LYS A 155 -10.47 26.89 20.93
CA LYS A 155 -10.47 26.23 19.63
C LYS A 155 -10.34 27.26 18.50
N ILE A 156 -9.43 26.97 17.59
CA ILE A 156 -9.12 27.72 16.38
C ILE A 156 -9.30 26.74 15.20
N VAL A 157 -10.07 27.15 14.19
CA VAL A 157 -10.29 26.34 12.99
C VAL A 157 -9.51 26.99 11.86
N PHE A 158 -8.58 26.25 11.28
CA PHE A 158 -7.81 26.67 10.12
C PHE A 158 -8.42 26.04 8.87
N GLN A 159 -8.73 26.88 7.88
CA GLN A 159 -9.22 26.45 6.58
C GLN A 159 -8.07 25.77 5.84
N ALA A 160 -8.14 24.45 5.79
CA ALA A 160 -7.06 23.62 5.24
C ALA A 160 -7.56 22.62 4.20
N GLU A 161 -8.85 22.65 3.82
CA GLU A 161 -9.46 21.65 2.94
C GLU A 161 -8.61 21.33 1.70
N GLN A 162 -8.28 20.07 1.50
CA GLN A 162 -7.44 19.60 0.41
C GLN A 162 -7.91 18.22 -0.06
N SER A 163 -8.00 18.02 -1.37
CA SER A 163 -8.22 16.70 -1.98
C SER A 163 -6.89 16.07 -2.39
N VAL A 164 -6.76 14.77 -2.20
CA VAL A 164 -5.60 14.00 -2.64
C VAL A 164 -6.01 12.66 -3.24
N VAL A 165 -5.30 12.24 -4.28
CA VAL A 165 -5.53 10.97 -4.96
C VAL A 165 -4.63 9.89 -4.37
N VAL A 166 -5.22 8.74 -4.02
CA VAL A 166 -4.50 7.52 -3.60
C VAL A 166 -4.26 6.64 -4.81
N LEU A 167 -2.99 6.48 -5.19
CA LEU A 167 -2.56 5.62 -6.30
C LEU A 167 -2.11 4.24 -5.80
N PRO A 168 -2.16 3.20 -6.67
CA PRO A 168 -1.59 1.90 -6.34
C PRO A 168 -0.08 1.98 -6.05
N SER A 169 0.36 1.27 -5.01
CA SER A 169 1.60 1.43 -4.23
C SER A 169 2.79 2.09 -4.94
N PHE A 170 2.75 3.41 -5.11
CA PHE A 170 3.79 4.14 -5.84
C PHE A 170 5.08 4.23 -5.02
N LEU A 171 4.99 4.24 -3.68
CA LEU A 171 6.16 4.23 -2.79
C LEU A 171 6.92 2.92 -2.93
N GLN A 172 6.21 1.78 -2.88
CA GLN A 172 6.82 0.48 -3.15
C GLN A 172 7.39 0.40 -4.57
N LEU A 173 6.68 0.91 -5.58
CA LEU A 173 7.21 0.96 -6.94
C LEU A 173 8.54 1.73 -7.02
N LYS A 174 8.63 2.91 -6.41
CA LYS A 174 9.88 3.69 -6.35
C LYS A 174 11.00 2.92 -5.65
N LYS A 175 10.68 2.29 -4.51
CA LYS A 175 11.61 1.46 -3.74
C LYS A 175 12.17 0.30 -4.58
N PHE A 176 11.30 -0.53 -5.16
CA PHE A 176 11.70 -1.67 -5.99
C PHE A 176 12.41 -1.23 -7.28
N ALA A 177 11.99 -0.11 -7.88
CA ALA A 177 12.69 0.47 -9.03
C ALA A 177 14.14 0.84 -8.69
N PHE A 178 14.37 1.48 -7.54
CA PHE A 178 15.71 1.84 -7.08
C PHE A 178 16.56 0.60 -6.78
N LEU A 179 15.99 -0.40 -6.10
CA LEU A 179 16.67 -1.67 -5.80
C LEU A 179 17.03 -2.45 -7.07
N ALA A 180 16.16 -2.44 -8.08
CA ALA A 180 16.42 -3.07 -9.36
C ALA A 180 17.56 -2.38 -10.14
N ILE A 181 17.62 -1.05 -10.13
CA ILE A 181 18.72 -0.28 -10.75
C ILE A 181 20.05 -0.52 -10.03
N SER A 182 20.03 -0.57 -8.69
CA SER A 182 21.21 -0.82 -7.88
C SER A 182 21.61 -2.30 -7.78
N ASN A 183 20.86 -3.21 -8.42
CA ASN A 183 21.03 -4.68 -8.32
C ASN A 183 21.00 -5.21 -6.87
N ARG A 184 20.19 -4.59 -6.00
CA ARG A 184 20.01 -4.93 -4.56
C ARG A 184 18.64 -5.54 -4.24
N LEU A 185 17.96 -6.11 -5.24
CA LEU A 185 16.66 -6.76 -5.03
C LEU A 185 16.75 -7.94 -4.04
N ASP A 186 17.93 -8.55 -3.91
CA ASP A 186 18.23 -9.64 -2.98
C ASP A 186 18.18 -9.25 -1.51
N GLU A 187 18.43 -7.97 -1.19
CA GLU A 187 18.23 -7.44 0.18
C GLU A 187 16.75 -7.52 0.61
N TYR A 188 15.83 -7.63 -0.35
CA TYR A 188 14.38 -7.70 -0.14
C TYR A 188 13.79 -9.07 -0.53
N GLY A 189 14.58 -10.13 -0.39
CA GLY A 189 14.11 -11.51 -0.58
C GLY A 189 13.96 -11.95 -2.04
N VAL A 190 14.35 -11.10 -3.00
CA VAL A 190 14.39 -11.49 -4.41
C VAL A 190 15.64 -12.31 -4.70
N LYS A 191 15.47 -13.59 -5.00
CA LYS A 191 16.58 -14.53 -5.20
C LYS A 191 17.47 -14.08 -6.37
N LYS A 192 18.77 -13.97 -6.09
CA LYS A 192 19.78 -13.73 -7.12
C LYS A 192 20.01 -15.01 -7.92
N ILE A 193 19.41 -15.08 -9.10
CA ILE A 193 19.60 -16.23 -9.98
C ILE A 193 20.90 -16.03 -10.77
N ARG A 194 21.92 -16.81 -10.43
CA ARG A 194 23.19 -16.84 -11.19
C ARG A 194 22.93 -17.44 -12.57
N LYS A 195 22.95 -16.60 -13.61
CA LYS A 195 23.04 -17.08 -14.99
C LYS A 195 24.47 -17.60 -15.22
N ARG A 196 24.63 -18.86 -15.64
CA ARG A 196 25.91 -19.38 -16.14
C ARG A 196 26.05 -18.97 -17.61
N GLY A 197 26.94 -18.03 -17.93
CA GLY A 197 27.26 -17.60 -19.30
C GLY A 197 27.08 -16.10 -19.59
N ARG A 198 27.60 -15.61 -20.73
CA ARG A 198 27.30 -14.26 -21.27
C ARG A 198 25.81 -14.20 -21.66
N SER A 199 25.16 -13.04 -21.50
CA SER A 199 23.73 -12.77 -21.83
C SER A 199 23.46 -12.73 -23.34
N LEU A 200 24.00 -13.71 -24.05
CA LEU A 200 24.14 -13.77 -25.48
C LEU A 200 23.63 -15.16 -25.89
N GLU A 201 22.55 -15.20 -26.68
CA GLU A 201 22.00 -16.43 -27.23
C GLU A 201 22.81 -16.82 -28.47
N PHE A 202 23.28 -18.06 -28.54
CA PHE A 202 24.01 -18.54 -29.71
C PHE A 202 23.07 -18.52 -30.93
N GLU A 203 23.44 -17.77 -31.96
CA GLU A 203 22.63 -17.62 -33.18
C GLU A 203 23.11 -18.64 -34.23
N GLN A 204 24.39 -18.56 -34.60
CA GLN A 204 24.99 -19.43 -35.60
C GLN A 204 26.53 -19.40 -35.50
N ILE A 205 27.18 -20.35 -36.17
CA ILE A 205 28.62 -20.28 -36.41
C ILE A 205 28.82 -19.70 -37.81
N LYS A 206 29.43 -18.52 -37.91
CA LYS A 206 29.79 -17.90 -39.20
C LYS A 206 31.31 -17.94 -39.40
N GLU A 207 31.73 -17.68 -40.62
CA GLU A 207 33.14 -17.47 -40.93
C GLU A 207 33.61 -16.15 -40.31
N TYR A 208 34.82 -16.16 -39.74
CA TYR A 208 35.43 -15.00 -39.11
C TYR A 208 35.72 -13.91 -40.15
N THR A 209 35.21 -12.71 -39.91
CA THR A 209 35.53 -11.53 -40.73
C THR A 209 36.37 -10.54 -39.94
N THR A 210 37.26 -9.83 -40.62
CA THR A 210 38.09 -8.78 -40.00
C THR A 210 37.22 -7.73 -39.33
N GLY A 211 37.28 -7.66 -37.99
CA GLY A 211 36.43 -6.79 -37.16
C GLY A 211 35.59 -7.55 -36.13
N ASP A 212 35.42 -8.87 -36.26
CA ASP A 212 34.75 -9.69 -35.26
C ASP A 212 35.63 -9.94 -34.00
N ASP A 213 35.00 -10.13 -32.83
CA ASP A 213 35.71 -10.38 -31.55
C ASP A 213 36.42 -11.75 -31.55
N TYR A 214 37.75 -11.75 -31.55
CA TYR A 214 38.58 -12.97 -31.53
C TYR A 214 38.28 -13.90 -30.34
N ARG A 215 37.69 -13.40 -29.24
CA ARG A 215 37.32 -14.22 -28.07
C ARG A 215 36.14 -15.16 -28.35
N ALA A 216 35.38 -14.91 -29.41
CA ALA A 216 34.24 -15.73 -29.80
C ALA A 216 34.60 -16.84 -30.81
N ILE A 217 35.87 -17.00 -31.17
CA ILE A 217 36.34 -18.05 -32.11
C ILE A 217 35.95 -19.43 -31.58
N ASN A 218 35.30 -20.22 -32.45
CA ASN A 218 34.94 -21.60 -32.16
C ASN A 218 36.01 -22.53 -32.71
N TRP A 219 37.04 -22.80 -31.91
CA TRP A 219 38.17 -23.65 -32.29
C TRP A 219 37.76 -25.04 -32.79
N LYS A 220 36.68 -25.61 -32.24
CA LYS A 220 36.17 -26.93 -32.65
C LYS A 220 35.54 -26.89 -34.04
N ALA A 221 34.82 -25.82 -34.38
CA ALA A 221 34.27 -25.62 -35.71
C ALA A 221 35.37 -25.25 -36.73
N SER A 222 36.33 -24.41 -36.32
CA SER A 222 37.46 -24.02 -37.16
C SER A 222 38.32 -25.22 -37.57
N ALA A 223 38.61 -26.12 -36.62
CA ALA A 223 39.38 -27.34 -36.90
C ALA A 223 38.69 -28.30 -37.90
N LYS A 224 37.35 -28.27 -37.99
CA LYS A 224 36.60 -29.14 -38.92
C LYS A 224 36.46 -28.56 -40.31
N ARG A 225 36.38 -27.23 -40.44
CA ARG A 225 36.16 -26.53 -41.71
C ARG A 225 37.44 -25.95 -42.33
N SER A 226 38.57 -26.08 -41.64
CA SER A 226 39.89 -25.54 -42.05
C SER A 226 39.93 -24.01 -42.24
N ASN A 227 38.88 -23.30 -41.83
CA ASN A 227 38.77 -21.83 -41.84
C ASN A 227 38.43 -21.34 -40.43
N LEU A 228 38.77 -20.08 -40.10
CA LEU A 228 38.41 -19.49 -38.81
C LEU A 228 36.89 -19.30 -38.72
N MET A 229 36.28 -19.97 -37.75
CA MET A 229 34.85 -19.91 -37.47
C MET A 229 34.62 -19.17 -36.15
N ILE A 230 33.60 -18.31 -36.10
CA ILE A 230 33.23 -17.54 -34.91
C ILE A 230 31.79 -17.85 -34.48
N ASN A 231 31.58 -17.98 -33.16
CA ASN A 231 30.24 -18.06 -32.60
C ASN A 231 29.61 -16.67 -32.66
N GLN A 232 28.61 -16.50 -33.52
CA GLN A 232 27.76 -15.33 -33.53
C GLN A 232 26.70 -15.49 -32.43
N TYR A 233 26.56 -14.47 -31.61
CA TYR A 233 25.55 -14.44 -30.58
C TYR A 233 24.60 -13.26 -30.80
N GLN A 234 23.32 -13.49 -30.54
CA GLN A 234 22.26 -12.50 -30.55
C GLN A 234 21.90 -12.10 -29.12
N ASP A 235 21.44 -10.86 -28.94
CA ASP A 235 20.89 -10.42 -27.65
C ASP A 235 19.69 -11.28 -27.24
N GLU A 236 19.61 -11.59 -25.94
CA GLU A 236 18.49 -12.32 -25.32
C GLU A 236 17.16 -11.65 -25.70
N ARG A 237 16.26 -12.40 -26.36
CA ARG A 237 14.97 -11.86 -26.82
C ARG A 237 14.15 -11.31 -25.64
N SER A 238 13.61 -10.11 -25.80
CA SER A 238 12.68 -9.51 -24.84
C SER A 238 11.46 -10.42 -24.69
N GLN A 239 11.13 -10.81 -23.46
CA GLN A 239 9.95 -11.63 -23.20
C GLN A 239 8.71 -10.75 -23.05
N ASN A 240 7.56 -11.27 -23.47
CA ASN A 240 6.27 -10.63 -23.21
C ASN A 240 5.72 -11.14 -21.88
N ILE A 241 5.49 -10.23 -20.94
CA ILE A 241 4.97 -10.52 -19.61
C ILE A 241 3.62 -9.81 -19.48
N ILE A 242 2.57 -10.58 -19.21
CA ILE A 242 1.21 -10.07 -19.10
C ILE A 242 0.69 -10.41 -17.72
N ASN A 243 0.37 -9.39 -16.95
CA ASN A 243 -0.37 -9.54 -15.70
C ASN A 243 -1.85 -9.63 -16.04
N ILE A 244 -2.52 -10.67 -15.55
CA ILE A 244 -3.94 -10.91 -15.74
C ILE A 244 -4.61 -10.87 -14.37
N ILE A 245 -5.43 -9.85 -14.12
CA ILE A 245 -6.08 -9.64 -12.82
C ILE A 245 -7.54 -10.03 -12.93
N ASP A 246 -7.93 -11.01 -12.12
CA ASP A 246 -9.32 -11.36 -11.85
C ASP A 246 -9.96 -10.27 -10.98
N LYS A 247 -11.11 -9.74 -11.41
CA LYS A 247 -11.91 -8.74 -10.68
C LYS A 247 -13.20 -9.34 -10.08
N GLY A 248 -13.33 -10.66 -10.09
CA GLY A 248 -14.48 -11.35 -9.55
C GLY A 248 -14.58 -11.22 -8.03
N ARG A 249 -15.74 -11.61 -7.49
CA ARG A 249 -16.08 -11.47 -6.06
C ARG A 249 -15.04 -12.01 -5.07
N ASN A 250 -14.36 -13.10 -5.40
CA ASN A 250 -13.39 -13.74 -4.50
C ASN A 250 -12.12 -12.88 -4.28
N MET A 251 -11.90 -11.89 -5.14
CA MET A 251 -10.78 -10.96 -5.05
C MET A 251 -11.08 -9.74 -4.17
N GLU A 252 -12.34 -9.55 -3.76
CA GLU A 252 -12.73 -8.53 -2.78
C GLU A 252 -12.46 -8.95 -1.34
N MET A 253 -12.03 -10.19 -1.12
CA MET A 253 -11.70 -10.69 0.21
C MET A 253 -10.71 -9.75 0.93
N PRO A 254 -11.05 -9.23 2.13
CA PRO A 254 -10.21 -8.28 2.83
C PRO A 254 -9.03 -8.98 3.50
N PHE A 255 -7.88 -8.32 3.48
CA PHE A 255 -6.65 -8.73 4.11
C PHE A 255 -5.89 -7.49 4.63
N GLU A 256 -5.71 -7.41 5.95
CA GLU A 256 -5.09 -6.24 6.61
C GLU A 256 -5.70 -4.90 6.15
N GLY A 257 -7.01 -4.88 5.92
CA GLY A 257 -7.77 -3.70 5.49
C GLY A 257 -7.82 -3.47 3.97
N MET A 258 -6.99 -4.13 3.16
CA MET A 258 -7.01 -4.04 1.69
C MET A 258 -7.63 -5.28 1.03
N SER A 259 -8.20 -5.15 -0.17
CA SER A 259 -8.69 -6.30 -0.93
C SER A 259 -7.54 -7.11 -1.58
N LEU A 260 -7.74 -8.41 -1.83
CA LEU A 260 -6.77 -9.21 -2.60
C LEU A 260 -6.51 -8.64 -4.00
N MET A 261 -7.53 -8.03 -4.62
CA MET A 261 -7.38 -7.33 -5.89
C MET A 261 -6.37 -6.17 -5.77
N ASP A 262 -6.40 -5.43 -4.67
CA ASP A 262 -5.48 -4.31 -4.45
C ASP A 262 -4.03 -4.79 -4.31
N TYR A 263 -3.80 -5.90 -3.61
CA TYR A 263 -2.49 -6.56 -3.58
C TYR A 263 -2.06 -7.01 -4.99
N ALA A 264 -2.96 -7.63 -5.76
CA ALA A 264 -2.69 -8.05 -7.14
C ALA A 264 -2.30 -6.85 -8.04
N ILE A 265 -3.03 -5.74 -7.91
CA ILE A 265 -2.75 -4.50 -8.63
C ILE A 265 -1.36 -3.97 -8.27
N ASN A 266 -1.03 -3.87 -6.98
CA ASN A 266 0.26 -3.38 -6.50
C ASN A 266 1.41 -4.27 -7.01
N SER A 267 1.28 -5.59 -6.87
CA SER A 267 2.26 -6.56 -7.37
C SER A 267 2.41 -6.49 -8.89
N SER A 268 1.31 -6.39 -9.64
CA SER A 268 1.34 -6.32 -11.11
C SER A 268 2.08 -5.08 -11.61
N LEU A 269 1.89 -3.94 -10.94
CA LEU A 269 2.53 -2.67 -11.30
C LEU A 269 4.03 -2.72 -11.02
N ILE A 270 4.42 -3.24 -9.85
CA ILE A 270 5.83 -3.40 -9.47
C ILE A 270 6.54 -4.40 -10.40
N LEU A 271 5.92 -5.55 -10.66
CA LEU A 271 6.46 -6.56 -11.58
C LEU A 271 6.62 -5.98 -12.99
N SER A 272 5.61 -5.26 -13.49
CA SER A 272 5.67 -4.63 -14.81
C SER A 272 6.83 -3.63 -14.90
N ASN A 273 7.05 -2.84 -13.86
CA ASN A 273 8.18 -1.91 -13.81
C ASN A 273 9.54 -2.64 -13.81
N ILE A 274 9.68 -3.70 -13.02
CA ILE A 274 10.91 -4.52 -12.99
C ILE A 274 11.15 -5.20 -14.35
N ALA A 275 10.10 -5.73 -14.97
CA ALA A 275 10.15 -6.33 -16.30
C ALA A 275 10.69 -5.35 -17.35
N VAL A 276 10.12 -4.13 -17.41
CA VAL A 276 10.57 -3.07 -18.35
C VAL A 276 12.01 -2.66 -18.08
N GLN A 277 12.41 -2.54 -16.81
CA GLN A 277 13.81 -2.27 -16.43
C GLN A 277 14.76 -3.41 -16.81
N LYS A 278 14.29 -4.66 -16.85
CA LYS A 278 15.03 -5.84 -17.33
C LYS A 278 14.85 -6.08 -18.85
N HIS A 279 14.43 -5.06 -19.59
CA HIS A 279 14.26 -5.04 -21.04
C HIS A 279 13.18 -6.00 -21.60
N ASP A 280 12.23 -6.42 -20.77
CA ASP A 280 11.06 -7.19 -21.20
C ASP A 280 9.86 -6.28 -21.50
N ASN A 281 8.88 -6.79 -22.24
CA ASN A 281 7.64 -6.08 -22.54
C ASN A 281 6.60 -6.39 -21.45
N ALA A 282 6.00 -5.37 -20.86
CA ALA A 282 4.97 -5.54 -19.83
C ALA A 282 3.58 -5.15 -20.36
N GLY A 283 2.59 -6.02 -20.12
CA GLY A 283 1.19 -5.83 -20.46
C GLY A 283 0.25 -6.15 -19.30
N LEU A 284 -1.01 -5.78 -19.44
CA LEU A 284 -2.04 -5.95 -18.44
C LEU A 284 -3.36 -6.36 -19.09
N ILE A 285 -4.04 -7.32 -18.48
CA ILE A 285 -5.42 -7.67 -18.81
C ILE A 285 -6.20 -7.72 -17.50
N THR A 286 -7.36 -7.08 -17.46
CA THR A 286 -8.30 -7.22 -16.33
C THR A 286 -9.61 -7.81 -16.83
N PHE A 287 -10.19 -8.71 -16.06
CA PHE A 287 -11.41 -9.40 -16.46
C PHE A 287 -12.27 -9.79 -15.25
N SER A 288 -13.55 -9.93 -15.50
CA SER A 288 -14.54 -10.51 -14.59
C SER A 288 -15.49 -11.34 -15.44
N LYS A 289 -16.78 -11.00 -15.50
CA LYS A 289 -17.73 -11.59 -16.46
C LYS A 289 -17.37 -11.26 -17.91
N GLU A 290 -16.86 -10.06 -18.14
CA GLU A 290 -16.36 -9.58 -19.44
C GLU A 290 -14.87 -9.21 -19.33
N ILE A 291 -14.22 -9.02 -20.48
CA ILE A 291 -12.90 -8.39 -20.51
C ILE A 291 -13.10 -6.89 -20.33
N ASP A 292 -12.37 -6.29 -19.39
CA ASP A 292 -12.52 -4.88 -19.06
C ASP A 292 -11.38 -4.06 -19.68
N THR A 293 -10.14 -4.37 -19.33
CA THR A 293 -8.96 -3.66 -19.86
C THR A 293 -8.04 -4.63 -20.58
N ILE A 294 -7.54 -4.24 -21.75
CA ILE A 294 -6.45 -4.91 -22.46
C ILE A 294 -5.37 -3.87 -22.79
N GLN A 295 -4.21 -4.00 -22.17
CA GLN A 295 -3.00 -3.29 -22.54
C GLN A 295 -1.96 -4.28 -23.05
N LEU A 296 -1.64 -4.15 -24.34
CA LEU A 296 -0.66 -5.03 -24.99
C LEU A 296 0.75 -4.82 -24.41
N PRO A 297 1.58 -5.89 -24.37
CA PRO A 297 2.96 -5.80 -23.89
C PRO A 297 3.78 -4.75 -24.65
N SER A 298 4.46 -3.89 -23.90
CA SER A 298 5.37 -2.89 -24.45
C SER A 298 6.51 -2.60 -23.48
N LYS A 299 7.68 -2.29 -24.03
CA LYS A 299 8.87 -1.83 -23.28
C LYS A 299 9.02 -0.30 -23.23
N LYS A 300 8.07 0.45 -23.78
CA LYS A 300 8.12 1.93 -23.79
C LYS A 300 8.10 2.46 -22.36
N LYS A 301 8.87 3.52 -22.08
CA LYS A 301 8.88 4.15 -20.74
C LYS A 301 7.50 4.62 -20.28
N THR A 302 6.67 5.07 -21.23
CA THR A 302 5.27 5.49 -20.98
C THR A 302 4.34 4.33 -20.61
N GLN A 303 4.76 3.07 -20.81
CA GLN A 303 3.94 1.91 -20.49
C GLN A 303 3.60 1.85 -19.00
N ILE A 304 4.57 2.16 -18.13
CA ILE A 304 4.35 2.08 -16.67
C ILE A 304 3.34 3.13 -16.20
N SER A 305 3.39 4.35 -16.74
CA SER A 305 2.39 5.38 -16.43
C SER A 305 1.00 5.01 -16.96
N ASN A 306 0.92 4.38 -18.14
CA ASN A 306 -0.36 3.92 -18.70
C ASN A 306 -0.96 2.77 -17.88
N LEU A 307 -0.12 1.83 -17.45
CA LEU A 307 -0.52 0.73 -16.56
C LEU A 307 -1.01 1.27 -15.22
N GLN A 308 -0.27 2.21 -14.61
CA GLN A 308 -0.66 2.83 -13.35
C GLN A 308 -2.02 3.55 -13.46
N HIS A 309 -2.26 4.28 -14.56
CA HIS A 309 -3.52 4.97 -14.78
C HIS A 309 -4.70 4.00 -14.95
N SER A 310 -4.54 2.94 -15.75
CA SER A 310 -5.61 1.95 -15.90
C SER A 310 -5.85 1.15 -14.63
N LEU A 311 -4.82 0.84 -13.85
CA LEU A 311 -4.95 0.11 -12.59
C LEU A 311 -5.61 0.94 -11.48
N TYR A 312 -5.44 2.27 -11.52
CA TYR A 312 -6.07 3.18 -10.56
C TYR A 312 -7.61 3.10 -10.60
N THR A 313 -8.21 2.96 -11.78
CA THR A 313 -9.67 2.93 -11.96
C THR A 313 -10.30 1.56 -11.74
N GLN A 314 -9.51 0.50 -11.52
CA GLN A 314 -10.02 -0.85 -11.40
C GLN A 314 -10.74 -1.05 -10.06
N LYS A 315 -11.97 -1.56 -10.16
CA LYS A 315 -12.83 -1.98 -9.05
C LYS A 315 -13.37 -3.38 -9.33
N THR A 316 -13.64 -4.13 -8.27
CA THR A 316 -14.37 -5.40 -8.38
C THR A 316 -15.81 -5.13 -8.81
N ASP A 317 -16.40 -6.06 -9.56
CA ASP A 317 -17.79 -5.98 -9.99
C ASP A 317 -18.68 -7.03 -9.33
N PHE A 318 -18.11 -7.77 -8.36
CA PHE A 318 -18.75 -8.85 -7.60
C PHE A 318 -19.34 -9.99 -8.45
N GLN A 319 -18.97 -10.09 -9.73
CA GLN A 319 -19.40 -11.15 -10.64
C GLN A 319 -18.50 -12.39 -10.52
N GLU A 320 -18.94 -13.51 -11.10
CA GLU A 320 -18.06 -14.65 -11.33
C GLU A 320 -17.18 -14.41 -12.58
N PRO A 321 -15.87 -14.70 -12.51
CA PRO A 321 -14.96 -14.52 -13.64
C PRO A 321 -15.19 -15.54 -14.76
N ASN A 322 -15.19 -15.06 -16.00
CA ASN A 322 -15.40 -15.86 -17.20
C ASN A 322 -14.07 -16.19 -17.91
N TYR A 323 -13.49 -17.35 -17.57
CA TYR A 323 -12.23 -17.81 -18.16
C TYR A 323 -12.34 -18.20 -19.64
N GLU A 324 -13.55 -18.48 -20.14
CA GLU A 324 -13.76 -18.74 -21.56
C GLU A 324 -13.51 -17.48 -22.38
N LYS A 325 -14.10 -16.35 -21.97
CA LYS A 325 -13.87 -15.06 -22.61
C LYS A 325 -12.42 -14.62 -22.49
N LEU A 326 -11.77 -14.88 -21.35
CA LEU A 326 -10.34 -14.66 -21.19
C LEU A 326 -9.52 -15.44 -22.22
N PHE A 327 -9.80 -16.74 -22.38
CA PHE A 327 -9.10 -17.56 -23.38
C PHE A 327 -9.30 -17.04 -24.80
N LEU A 328 -10.53 -16.70 -25.18
CA LEU A 328 -10.83 -16.15 -26.51
C LEU A 328 -10.11 -14.82 -26.76
N ALA A 329 -10.10 -13.93 -25.78
CA ALA A 329 -9.39 -12.65 -25.86
C ALA A 329 -7.88 -12.85 -25.98
N LEU A 330 -7.27 -13.72 -25.17
CA LEU A 330 -5.84 -14.04 -25.27
C LEU A 330 -5.48 -14.60 -26.65
N ARG A 331 -6.28 -15.52 -27.19
CA ARG A 331 -6.09 -16.04 -28.56
C ARG A 331 -6.22 -14.96 -29.64
N HIS A 332 -7.10 -13.98 -29.43
CA HIS A 332 -7.31 -12.90 -30.37
C HIS A 332 -6.18 -11.86 -30.34
N TYR A 333 -5.79 -11.38 -29.15
CA TYR A 333 -4.87 -10.25 -29.00
C TYR A 333 -3.41 -10.67 -28.79
N ILE A 334 -3.14 -11.80 -28.12
CA ILE A 334 -1.80 -12.22 -27.74
C ILE A 334 -1.32 -13.33 -28.69
N LYS A 335 -0.70 -12.92 -29.80
CA LYS A 335 -0.23 -13.87 -30.83
C LYS A 335 1.11 -14.53 -30.51
N GLN A 336 1.94 -13.87 -29.71
CA GLN A 336 3.27 -14.36 -29.35
C GLN A 336 3.24 -15.16 -28.05
N ARG A 337 4.09 -16.19 -27.96
CA ARG A 337 4.33 -16.92 -26.70
C ARG A 337 4.78 -15.91 -25.64
N SER A 338 4.10 -15.94 -24.50
CA SER A 338 4.21 -14.92 -23.45
C SER A 338 4.16 -15.59 -22.08
N LEU A 339 4.68 -14.92 -21.06
CA LEU A 339 4.46 -15.26 -19.65
C LEU A 339 3.17 -14.61 -19.18
N LEU A 340 2.20 -15.41 -18.77
CA LEU A 340 0.93 -14.94 -18.22
C LEU A 340 0.92 -15.18 -16.72
N LEU A 341 0.79 -14.10 -15.94
CA LEU A 341 0.63 -14.18 -14.48
C LEU A 341 -0.83 -13.90 -14.14
N ILE A 342 -1.57 -14.94 -13.78
CA ILE A 342 -3.00 -14.87 -13.45
C ILE A 342 -3.15 -14.73 -11.94
N TYR A 343 -3.57 -13.55 -11.50
CA TYR A 343 -3.92 -13.27 -10.10
C TYR A 343 -5.39 -13.62 -9.90
N THR A 344 -5.68 -14.65 -9.11
CA THR A 344 -7.05 -15.10 -8.84
C THR A 344 -7.14 -15.83 -7.51
N ASN A 345 -8.34 -15.93 -6.95
CA ASN A 345 -8.60 -16.62 -5.70
C ASN A 345 -9.64 -17.74 -5.89
N PHE A 346 -9.16 -18.97 -6.09
CA PHE A 346 -10.01 -20.16 -6.08
C PHE A 346 -10.26 -20.61 -4.64
N GLU A 347 -11.51 -20.54 -4.18
CA GLU A 347 -11.89 -20.99 -2.83
C GLU A 347 -11.99 -22.52 -2.72
N THR A 348 -12.49 -23.19 -3.76
CA THR A 348 -12.73 -24.63 -3.76
C THR A 348 -12.13 -25.32 -4.98
N VAL A 349 -11.82 -26.61 -4.83
CA VAL A 349 -11.33 -27.45 -5.93
C VAL A 349 -12.36 -27.54 -7.07
N SER A 350 -13.66 -27.54 -6.74
CA SER A 350 -14.74 -27.61 -7.74
C SER A 350 -14.78 -26.37 -8.64
N ASN A 351 -14.71 -25.17 -8.04
CA ASN A 351 -14.67 -23.91 -8.79
C ASN A 351 -13.42 -23.84 -9.69
N MET A 352 -12.27 -24.28 -9.18
CA MET A 352 -11.06 -24.35 -9.97
C MET A 352 -11.19 -25.34 -11.15
N LYS A 353 -11.69 -26.56 -10.92
CA LYS A 353 -11.87 -27.58 -11.98
C LYS A 353 -12.77 -27.09 -13.12
N ARG A 354 -13.82 -26.33 -12.82
CA ARG A 354 -14.70 -25.71 -13.83
C ARG A 354 -13.94 -24.79 -14.79
N ASN A 355 -12.95 -24.05 -14.27
CA ASN A 355 -12.15 -23.08 -15.02
C ASN A 355 -10.86 -23.69 -15.60
N LEU A 356 -10.42 -24.82 -15.06
CA LEU A 356 -9.17 -25.49 -15.39
C LEU A 356 -9.03 -25.80 -16.88
N LYS A 357 -10.10 -26.24 -17.55
CA LYS A 357 -10.09 -26.56 -18.99
C LYS A 357 -9.63 -25.36 -19.85
N TYR A 358 -10.01 -24.15 -19.46
CA TYR A 358 -9.62 -22.92 -20.15
C TYR A 358 -8.18 -22.54 -19.83
N ILE A 359 -7.76 -22.65 -18.57
CA ILE A 359 -6.37 -22.38 -18.15
C ILE A 359 -5.40 -23.34 -18.85
N GLN A 360 -5.76 -24.62 -18.96
CA GLN A 360 -5.00 -25.61 -19.72
C GLN A 360 -4.94 -25.26 -21.21
N ALA A 361 -6.05 -24.80 -21.81
CA ALA A 361 -6.06 -24.36 -23.20
C ALA A 361 -5.14 -23.15 -23.42
N ILE A 362 -5.07 -22.21 -22.47
CA ILE A 362 -4.13 -21.09 -22.48
C ILE A 362 -2.69 -21.59 -22.37
N ALA A 363 -2.42 -22.54 -21.46
CA ALA A 363 -1.09 -23.09 -21.19
C ALA A 363 -0.45 -23.83 -22.39
N LYS A 364 -1.27 -24.26 -23.38
CA LYS A 364 -0.75 -24.81 -24.64
C LYS A 364 0.00 -23.77 -25.48
N TYR A 365 -0.36 -22.49 -25.37
CA TYR A 365 0.20 -21.41 -26.20
C TYR A 365 1.15 -20.49 -25.43
N HIS A 366 0.98 -20.38 -24.11
CA HIS A 366 1.70 -19.45 -23.25
C HIS A 366 2.21 -20.15 -22.00
N VAL A 367 3.24 -19.59 -21.36
CA VAL A 367 3.66 -20.04 -20.02
C VAL A 367 2.73 -19.40 -19.01
N VAL A 368 2.00 -20.20 -18.25
CA VAL A 368 1.02 -19.71 -17.27
C VAL A 368 1.54 -19.90 -15.85
N VAL A 369 1.47 -18.83 -15.07
CA VAL A 369 1.66 -18.82 -13.63
C VAL A 369 0.34 -18.43 -12.99
N VAL A 370 -0.25 -19.31 -12.21
CA VAL A 370 -1.43 -19.01 -11.39
C VAL A 370 -0.97 -18.59 -10.01
N ILE A 371 -1.31 -17.37 -9.64
CA ILE A 371 -0.98 -16.77 -8.35
C ILE A 371 -2.21 -16.91 -7.47
N ILE A 372 -2.05 -17.61 -6.35
CA ILE A 372 -3.11 -17.96 -5.41
C ILE A 372 -2.74 -17.41 -4.03
N PHE A 373 -3.74 -16.89 -3.34
CA PHE A 373 -3.57 -16.28 -2.04
C PHE A 373 -3.76 -17.30 -0.91
N GLU A 374 -2.85 -17.26 0.05
CA GLU A 374 -2.99 -17.90 1.36
C GLU A 374 -3.73 -16.94 2.31
N ASN A 375 -4.71 -17.47 3.06
CA ASN A 375 -5.41 -16.71 4.09
C ASN A 375 -4.66 -16.84 5.42
N THR A 376 -4.07 -15.75 5.91
CA THR A 376 -3.32 -15.75 7.17
C THR A 376 -4.18 -16.00 8.40
N GLU A 377 -5.48 -15.66 8.37
CA GLU A 377 -6.39 -15.93 9.49
C GLU A 377 -6.60 -17.43 9.66
N ILE A 378 -6.66 -18.19 8.54
CA ILE A 378 -6.72 -19.65 8.58
C ILE A 378 -5.42 -20.19 9.19
N SER A 379 -4.26 -19.70 8.73
CA SER A 379 -2.96 -20.12 9.25
C SER A 379 -2.81 -19.81 10.75
N ARG A 380 -3.36 -18.68 11.22
CA ARG A 380 -3.38 -18.31 12.64
C ARG A 380 -4.21 -19.30 13.47
N ILE A 381 -5.43 -19.60 13.04
CA ILE A 381 -6.32 -20.60 13.69
C ILE A 381 -5.65 -21.98 13.78
N LEU A 382 -4.87 -22.37 12.77
CA LEU A 382 -4.14 -23.64 12.78
C LEU A 382 -3.01 -23.67 13.82
N THR A 383 -2.34 -22.55 14.05
CA THR A 383 -1.24 -22.43 15.03
C THR A 383 -1.71 -22.26 16.47
N GLU A 384 -2.86 -21.63 16.70
CA GLU A 384 -3.41 -21.42 18.05
C GLU A 384 -3.80 -22.77 18.70
N LYS A 385 -3.60 -22.85 20.02
CA LYS A 385 -4.09 -23.99 20.82
C LYS A 385 -5.61 -23.89 20.95
N ALA A 386 -6.30 -25.01 20.77
CA ALA A 386 -7.74 -25.09 20.95
C ALA A 386 -8.03 -25.63 22.36
N GLU A 387 -8.74 -24.84 23.16
CA GLU A 387 -9.11 -25.14 24.55
C GLU A 387 -10.61 -25.46 24.67
N SER A 388 -11.43 -25.03 23.70
CA SER A 388 -12.87 -25.29 23.64
C SER A 388 -13.27 -26.21 22.47
N LYS A 389 -14.37 -26.97 22.63
CA LYS A 389 -14.97 -27.75 21.54
C LYS A 389 -15.25 -26.91 20.28
N SER A 390 -15.72 -25.67 20.46
CA SER A 390 -15.96 -24.76 19.34
C SER A 390 -14.67 -24.40 18.59
N GLU A 391 -13.55 -24.29 19.30
CA GLU A 391 -12.25 -23.99 18.70
C GLU A 391 -11.70 -25.19 17.96
N ILE A 392 -11.93 -26.41 18.48
CA ILE A 392 -11.61 -27.66 17.76
C ILE A 392 -12.37 -27.71 16.42
N TYR A 393 -13.67 -27.42 16.40
CA TYR A 393 -14.45 -27.39 15.15
C TYR A 393 -13.94 -26.33 14.15
N ARG A 394 -13.60 -25.12 14.65
CA ARG A 394 -13.00 -24.07 13.81
C ARG A 394 -11.65 -24.52 13.25
N LYS A 395 -10.83 -25.20 14.04
CA LYS A 395 -9.51 -25.70 13.64
C LYS A 395 -9.60 -26.79 12.58
N VAL A 396 -10.47 -27.77 12.76
CA VAL A 396 -10.72 -28.84 11.74
C VAL A 396 -11.21 -28.23 10.42
N THR A 397 -12.08 -27.22 10.51
CA THR A 397 -12.59 -26.52 9.32
C THR A 397 -11.47 -25.73 8.63
N ALA A 398 -10.65 -25.00 9.39
CA ALA A 398 -9.48 -24.30 8.88
C ALA A 398 -8.48 -25.27 8.19
N GLU A 399 -8.28 -26.46 8.76
CA GLU A 399 -7.41 -27.49 8.21
C GLU A 399 -7.93 -28.02 6.89
N LYS A 400 -9.25 -28.28 6.80
CA LYS A 400 -9.90 -28.64 5.54
C LYS A 400 -9.70 -27.59 4.46
N TYR A 401 -9.87 -26.30 4.78
CA TYR A 401 -9.64 -25.21 3.82
C TYR A 401 -8.17 -25.12 3.37
N ALA A 402 -7.23 -25.24 4.29
CA ALA A 402 -5.80 -25.26 3.97
C ALA A 402 -5.45 -26.44 3.05
N GLN A 403 -6.02 -27.62 3.33
CA GLN A 403 -5.83 -28.81 2.50
C GLN A 403 -6.46 -28.66 1.12
N GLU A 404 -7.64 -28.05 1.00
CA GLU A 404 -8.23 -27.74 -0.32
C GLU A 404 -7.31 -26.82 -1.14
N LYS A 405 -6.72 -25.79 -0.52
CA LYS A 405 -5.75 -24.91 -1.20
C LYS A 405 -4.50 -25.66 -1.65
N ALA A 406 -3.96 -26.54 -0.81
CA ALA A 406 -2.82 -27.39 -1.18
C ALA A 406 -3.15 -28.31 -2.37
N ASN A 407 -4.34 -28.93 -2.36
CA ASN A 407 -4.80 -29.79 -3.45
C ASN A 407 -4.96 -29.01 -4.77
N ILE A 408 -5.44 -27.75 -4.73
CA ILE A 408 -5.52 -26.89 -5.91
C ILE A 408 -4.12 -26.67 -6.51
N VAL A 409 -3.14 -26.35 -5.67
CA VAL A 409 -1.74 -26.11 -6.07
C VAL A 409 -1.13 -27.36 -6.69
N GLU A 410 -1.31 -28.51 -6.03
CA GLU A 410 -0.82 -29.81 -6.52
C GLU A 410 -1.44 -30.16 -7.87
N LEU A 411 -2.75 -29.98 -8.04
CA LEU A 411 -3.43 -30.28 -9.30
C LEU A 411 -2.90 -29.42 -10.45
N PHE A 412 -2.74 -28.11 -10.25
CA PHE A 412 -2.15 -27.25 -11.28
C PHE A 412 -0.72 -27.67 -11.65
N ASN A 413 0.12 -27.96 -10.63
CA ASN A 413 1.50 -28.39 -10.86
C ASN A 413 1.58 -29.73 -11.60
N SER A 414 0.70 -30.68 -11.28
CA SER A 414 0.60 -31.98 -11.96
C SER A 414 0.28 -31.85 -13.46
N MET A 415 -0.32 -30.71 -13.86
CA MET A 415 -0.69 -30.40 -15.24
C MET A 415 0.32 -29.49 -15.95
N GLY A 416 1.48 -29.26 -15.34
CA GLY A 416 2.54 -28.40 -15.88
C GLY A 416 2.22 -26.90 -15.82
N ILE A 417 1.18 -26.49 -15.09
CA ILE A 417 0.85 -25.08 -14.84
C ILE A 417 1.62 -24.65 -13.60
N HIS A 418 2.43 -23.61 -13.72
CA HIS A 418 3.18 -23.09 -12.59
C HIS A 418 2.25 -22.39 -11.60
N THR A 419 2.49 -22.56 -10.31
CA THR A 419 1.71 -21.91 -9.26
C THR A 419 2.60 -21.15 -8.28
N VAL A 420 2.03 -20.10 -7.69
CA VAL A 420 2.60 -19.38 -6.55
C VAL A 420 1.49 -19.28 -5.50
N LEU A 421 1.59 -20.06 -4.43
CA LEU A 421 0.77 -19.89 -3.24
C LEU A 421 1.52 -18.96 -2.29
N THR A 422 0.93 -17.82 -1.94
CA THR A 422 1.60 -16.80 -1.15
C THR A 422 0.63 -16.01 -0.30
N LYS A 423 1.10 -15.52 0.84
CA LYS A 423 0.40 -14.48 1.61
C LYS A 423 0.36 -13.18 0.78
N PRO A 424 -0.70 -12.36 0.92
CA PRO A 424 -0.81 -11.08 0.20
C PRO A 424 0.37 -10.13 0.44
N ASN A 425 0.92 -10.06 1.66
CA ASN A 425 2.09 -9.22 1.96
C ASN A 425 3.37 -9.66 1.23
N ASP A 426 3.54 -10.96 0.98
CA ASP A 426 4.71 -11.52 0.29
C ASP A 426 4.52 -11.62 -1.22
N LEU A 427 3.32 -11.27 -1.72
CA LEU A 427 2.89 -11.47 -3.10
C LEU A 427 3.88 -10.86 -4.10
N THR A 428 4.23 -9.60 -3.92
CA THR A 428 5.12 -8.86 -4.84
C THR A 428 6.46 -9.57 -4.99
N VAL A 429 7.10 -9.92 -3.86
CA VAL A 429 8.42 -10.56 -3.84
C VAL A 429 8.36 -11.95 -4.46
N ASN A 430 7.36 -12.76 -4.09
CA ASN A 430 7.20 -14.11 -4.61
C ASN A 430 6.87 -14.13 -6.10
N THR A 431 6.10 -13.15 -6.58
CA THR A 431 5.79 -13.00 -8.00
C THR A 431 7.03 -12.62 -8.81
N ILE A 432 7.83 -11.67 -8.33
CA ILE A 432 9.11 -11.29 -8.96
C ILE A 432 10.06 -12.48 -8.98
N ASN A 433 10.18 -13.22 -7.87
CA ASN A 433 10.98 -14.43 -7.79
C ASN A 433 10.56 -15.46 -8.84
N LYS A 434 9.24 -15.67 -9.01
CA LYS A 434 8.74 -16.61 -9.99
C LYS A 434 9.02 -16.17 -11.42
N TYR A 435 8.85 -14.89 -11.71
CA TYR A 435 9.22 -14.31 -13.00
C TYR A 435 10.71 -14.53 -13.31
N LEU A 436 11.60 -14.21 -12.37
CA LEU A 436 13.04 -14.40 -12.56
C LEU A 436 13.40 -15.88 -12.74
N GLU A 437 12.76 -16.78 -11.98
CA GLU A 437 12.92 -18.22 -12.11
C GLU A 437 12.59 -18.68 -13.54
N ILE A 438 11.43 -18.29 -14.06
CA ILE A 438 10.95 -18.65 -15.39
C ILE A 438 11.87 -18.06 -16.48
N LYS A 439 12.26 -16.79 -16.33
CA LYS A 439 13.20 -16.13 -17.23
C LYS A 439 14.54 -16.84 -17.27
N SER A 440 15.06 -17.28 -16.11
CA SER A 440 16.34 -18.01 -16.04
C SER A 440 16.29 -19.38 -16.71
N LYS A 441 15.13 -20.04 -16.67
CA LYS A 441 14.87 -21.34 -17.31
C LYS A 441 14.55 -21.25 -18.80
N ARG A 442 14.43 -20.04 -19.37
CA ARG A 442 14.11 -19.78 -20.78
C ARG A 442 12.83 -20.51 -21.26
N LEU A 443 11.79 -20.49 -20.44
CA LEU A 443 10.52 -21.19 -20.76
C LEU A 443 9.62 -20.43 -21.77
N VAL A 444 9.91 -19.15 -21.98
CA VAL A 444 9.11 -18.21 -22.80
C VAL A 444 9.89 -17.83 -24.05
#